data_AF-A0A8T9SNZ4-F1
#
_entry.id   AF-A0A8T9SNZ4-F1
#
_cell.length_a   1.000
_cell.length_b   1.000
_cell.length_c   1.000
_cell.angle_alpha   90.00
_cell.angle_beta   90.00
_cell.angle_gamma   90.00
#
_symmetry.space_group_name_H-M   'P 1'
#
loop_
_entity.id
_entity.type
_entity.pdbx_description
1 polymer ?
#
loop_
_entity_poly.entity_id
_entity_poly.type
_entity_poly.pdbx_seq_one_letter_code
_entity_poly.pdbx_strand_id
1 'polypeptide(L)'
;MPTLLRWGNRLSRLLLLSYFALPTSHVLGQTTPAPTGATQETFDTGTKPAYLAGEVTFPSGAWLLTDAVTGTSEADHKNGAQAIRLQQAGRLTMQFFLSNGAATVTVQHALYGTDASSSWELWAQPQTACNCDKWTKVGGTVFTTTSTLQAAAFTVNIPGAVKFEIRKTSGGAARLNIDDFAVTPFGVTAPSEDNSHLALGNPSGATADPSYPNNYLLDKPQYAVSYSRDRGTPNWVSWHLDASDRGSVGRQDNFRNDTSLPDGWYQVQSSSYTGSGFDRGHNCPSADRTSTRENNSATFLMTNMIPQAPNNNQKTWANLENYTRTFLPDNEVYVIMGSYGVGGTGSNGGVTNTVDQGRVTVPNRVWKVIVILPVGDNDVARITAATRIIAIDTPNTNSISEQWGDYRTSVDAIEAATGLDLLSALPLEVQAVVEAKVDNGPTN
;
A
#
# COMPACT_ATOMS: atom_id res chain seq x y z
N MET A 1 64.01 -60.10 18.81
CA MET A 1 64.15 -60.85 17.54
C MET A 1 63.90 -59.89 16.38
N PRO A 2 64.65 -60.00 15.28
CA PRO A 2 65.21 -58.91 14.45
C PRO A 2 64.37 -58.64 13.19
N THR A 3 64.56 -57.62 12.34
CA THR A 3 65.62 -57.39 11.31
C THR A 3 65.28 -56.09 10.54
N LEU A 4 66.16 -55.10 10.41
CA LEU A 4 67.21 -54.88 9.39
C LEU A 4 66.76 -54.59 7.93
N LEU A 5 66.96 -53.32 7.54
CA LEU A 5 67.41 -52.70 6.27
C LEU A 5 67.28 -53.44 4.92
N ARG A 6 66.89 -52.67 3.88
CA ARG A 6 67.64 -52.58 2.60
C ARG A 6 67.40 -51.27 1.83
N TRP A 7 68.50 -50.78 1.24
CA TRP A 7 68.69 -49.55 0.46
C TRP A 7 68.48 -49.74 -1.05
N GLY A 8 68.25 -48.64 -1.78
CA GLY A 8 68.40 -48.55 -3.23
C GLY A 8 68.56 -47.11 -3.74
N ASN A 9 69.82 -46.68 -3.93
CA ASN A 9 70.28 -45.39 -4.49
C ASN A 9 69.92 -45.18 -5.97
N ARG A 10 69.80 -43.92 -6.40
CA ARG A 10 70.51 -43.38 -7.60
C ARG A 10 70.69 -41.84 -7.53
N LEU A 11 71.97 -41.46 -7.56
CA LEU A 11 72.62 -40.18 -7.88
C LEU A 11 72.18 -39.64 -9.29
N SER A 12 72.29 -38.37 -9.72
CA SER A 12 73.28 -37.31 -9.48
C SER A 12 72.99 -36.03 -10.30
N ARG A 13 73.59 -34.89 -9.87
CA ARG A 13 74.09 -33.71 -10.63
C ARG A 13 73.29 -32.38 -10.71
N LEU A 14 73.67 -31.48 -9.79
CA LEU A 14 74.01 -30.04 -9.90
C LEU A 14 74.14 -29.41 -11.32
N LEU A 15 73.59 -28.19 -11.52
CA LEU A 15 74.38 -26.93 -11.61
C LEU A 15 73.49 -25.66 -11.60
N LEU A 16 74.16 -24.54 -11.29
CA LEU A 16 73.73 -23.23 -10.75
C LEU A 16 73.16 -22.19 -11.75
N LEU A 17 72.60 -21.12 -11.15
CA LEU A 17 72.42 -19.71 -11.62
C LEU A 17 71.25 -19.45 -12.59
N SER A 18 70.42 -18.42 -12.45
CA SER A 18 70.66 -17.06 -11.94
C SER A 18 69.34 -16.32 -11.65
N TYR A 19 69.44 -15.33 -10.76
CA TYR A 19 68.41 -14.40 -10.31
C TYR A 19 68.01 -13.43 -11.44
N PHE A 20 66.71 -13.31 -11.74
CA PHE A 20 66.11 -12.10 -12.29
C PHE A 20 64.75 -11.89 -11.63
N ALA A 21 64.67 -10.89 -10.77
CA ALA A 21 63.43 -10.42 -10.17
C ALA A 21 62.68 -9.56 -11.20
N LEU A 22 61.43 -9.93 -11.51
CA LEU A 22 60.45 -9.07 -12.15
C LEU A 22 59.39 -8.69 -11.10
N PRO A 23 59.01 -7.41 -10.96
CA PRO A 23 58.00 -7.02 -9.99
C PRO A 23 56.62 -7.40 -10.52
N THR A 24 55.95 -8.34 -9.86
CA THR A 24 54.50 -8.50 -10.01
C THR A 24 53.82 -7.40 -9.20
N SER A 25 53.40 -6.33 -9.87
CA SER A 25 52.36 -5.44 -9.37
C SER A 25 51.05 -6.22 -9.30
N HIS A 26 50.77 -6.84 -8.16
CA HIS A 26 49.42 -7.22 -7.80
C HIS A 26 48.65 -5.93 -7.49
N VAL A 27 47.92 -5.44 -8.49
CA VAL A 27 46.80 -4.54 -8.24
C VAL A 27 45.82 -5.36 -7.40
N LEU A 28 45.79 -5.09 -6.10
CA LEU A 28 44.69 -5.48 -5.24
C LEU A 28 43.45 -4.80 -5.81
N GLY A 29 42.70 -5.53 -6.63
CA GLY A 29 41.32 -5.18 -6.91
C GLY A 29 40.60 -5.19 -5.57
N GLN A 30 40.28 -3.99 -5.07
CA GLN A 30 39.28 -3.84 -4.03
C GLN A 30 37.98 -4.41 -4.61
N THR A 31 37.67 -5.66 -4.28
CA THR A 31 36.28 -6.12 -4.32
C THR A 31 35.58 -5.32 -3.25
N THR A 32 34.83 -4.31 -3.67
CA THR A 32 33.76 -3.76 -2.84
C THR A 32 32.91 -4.93 -2.34
N PRO A 33 32.75 -5.14 -1.03
CA PRO A 33 31.80 -6.13 -0.56
C PRO A 33 30.42 -5.79 -1.12
N ALA A 34 29.70 -6.81 -1.61
CA ALA A 34 28.34 -6.66 -2.10
C ALA A 34 27.47 -5.97 -1.05
N PRO A 35 26.54 -5.07 -1.42
CA PRO A 35 25.56 -4.57 -0.47
C PRO A 35 24.68 -5.75 -0.04
N THR A 36 24.92 -6.25 1.17
CA THR A 36 24.08 -7.25 1.82
C THR A 36 22.68 -6.67 1.99
N GLY A 37 21.67 -7.28 1.34
CA GLY A 37 20.26 -7.01 1.65
C GLY A 37 19.59 -5.90 0.83
N ALA A 38 19.94 -5.73 -0.45
CA ALA A 38 19.10 -4.91 -1.33
C ALA A 38 17.73 -5.58 -1.49
N THR A 39 16.68 -4.78 -1.36
CA THR A 39 15.30 -5.26 -1.42
C THR A 39 14.75 -5.31 -2.84
N GLN A 40 15.56 -4.96 -3.84
CA GLN A 40 15.20 -4.99 -5.26
C GLN A 40 16.28 -5.69 -6.07
N GLU A 41 15.88 -6.44 -7.08
CA GLU A 41 16.73 -7.14 -8.02
C GLU A 41 16.12 -7.11 -9.43
N THR A 42 16.79 -6.44 -10.36
CA THR A 42 16.37 -6.34 -11.77
C THR A 42 16.93 -7.46 -12.64
N PHE A 43 17.84 -8.28 -12.10
CA PHE A 43 18.57 -9.34 -12.81
C PHE A 43 19.40 -8.88 -14.03
N ASP A 44 19.58 -7.58 -14.25
CA ASP A 44 20.25 -7.01 -15.43
C ASP A 44 21.75 -7.29 -15.57
N THR A 45 22.36 -7.88 -14.54
CA THR A 45 23.80 -8.16 -14.50
C THR A 45 24.08 -9.61 -14.11
N GLY A 46 25.33 -10.06 -14.24
CA GLY A 46 25.68 -11.46 -14.05
C GLY A 46 25.33 -12.33 -15.26
N THR A 47 25.85 -13.55 -15.30
CA THR A 47 25.67 -14.43 -16.47
C THR A 47 25.66 -15.89 -16.06
N LYS A 48 24.64 -16.62 -16.51
CA LYS A 48 24.52 -18.07 -16.40
C LYS A 48 23.87 -18.61 -17.67
N PRO A 49 24.66 -19.12 -18.63
CA PRO A 49 24.17 -19.50 -19.95
C PRO A 49 23.54 -20.91 -19.98
N ALA A 50 23.79 -21.73 -18.96
CA ALA A 50 23.36 -23.12 -18.90
C ALA A 50 22.28 -23.35 -17.84
N TYR A 51 21.35 -24.26 -18.11
CA TYR A 51 20.22 -24.58 -17.22
C TYR A 51 20.60 -25.37 -15.97
N LEU A 52 21.78 -25.99 -15.91
CA LEU A 52 22.28 -26.72 -14.73
C LEU A 52 22.31 -25.81 -13.50
N ALA A 53 22.08 -26.38 -12.31
CA ALA A 53 22.11 -25.62 -11.06
C ALA A 53 23.42 -24.84 -10.91
N GLY A 54 23.33 -23.56 -10.59
CA GLY A 54 24.50 -22.70 -10.39
C GLY A 54 24.13 -21.38 -9.73
N GLU A 55 25.02 -20.90 -8.88
CA GLU A 55 24.87 -19.61 -8.20
C GLU A 55 25.31 -18.46 -9.11
N VAL A 56 24.57 -17.37 -9.06
CA VAL A 56 24.91 -16.10 -9.71
C VAL A 56 24.79 -15.01 -8.66
N THR A 57 25.84 -14.19 -8.52
CA THR A 57 25.82 -13.02 -7.67
C THR A 57 25.28 -11.82 -8.47
N PHE A 58 24.10 -11.37 -8.10
CA PHE A 58 23.46 -10.17 -8.61
C PHE A 58 23.65 -9.00 -7.61
N PRO A 59 23.26 -7.75 -7.94
CA PRO A 59 23.40 -6.61 -7.04
C PRO A 59 22.70 -6.79 -5.68
N SER A 60 21.58 -7.51 -5.63
CA SER A 60 20.89 -7.83 -4.36
C SER A 60 21.61 -8.86 -3.49
N GLY A 61 22.40 -9.74 -4.11
CA GLY A 61 23.12 -10.82 -3.45
C GLY A 61 23.22 -12.09 -4.30
N ALA A 62 23.61 -13.19 -3.68
CA ALA A 62 23.75 -14.48 -4.35
C ALA A 62 22.39 -15.20 -4.52
N TRP A 63 22.14 -15.69 -5.73
CA TRP A 63 20.95 -16.47 -6.07
C TRP A 63 21.35 -17.80 -6.70
N LEU A 64 20.76 -18.89 -6.22
CA LEU A 64 20.89 -20.21 -6.84
C LEU A 64 19.82 -20.37 -7.91
N LEU A 65 20.25 -20.59 -9.15
CA LEU A 65 19.39 -20.78 -10.31
C LEU A 65 19.44 -22.25 -10.74
N THR A 66 18.30 -22.93 -10.70
CA THR A 66 18.16 -24.35 -11.12
C THR A 66 17.14 -24.45 -12.23
N ASP A 67 17.46 -25.16 -13.32
CA ASP A 67 16.67 -25.14 -14.56
C ASP A 67 16.29 -23.71 -14.98
N ALA A 68 17.25 -22.81 -14.81
CA ALA A 68 17.12 -21.39 -15.12
C ALA A 68 18.41 -20.84 -15.77
N VAL A 69 18.28 -19.84 -16.62
CA VAL A 69 19.39 -19.09 -17.23
C VAL A 69 19.16 -17.59 -17.13
N THR A 70 20.22 -16.80 -17.23
CA THR A 70 20.11 -15.35 -17.48
C THR A 70 19.87 -15.15 -18.99
N GLY A 71 18.66 -14.74 -19.36
CA GLY A 71 18.17 -14.69 -20.74
C GLY A 71 18.22 -13.29 -21.35
N THR A 72 18.96 -13.15 -22.46
CA THR A 72 19.14 -11.89 -23.20
C THR A 72 18.50 -11.90 -24.59
N SER A 73 17.90 -13.02 -25.02
CA SER A 73 17.35 -13.14 -26.37
C SER A 73 16.13 -12.24 -26.57
N GLU A 74 15.74 -11.99 -27.82
CA GLU A 74 14.54 -11.19 -28.14
C GLU A 74 13.25 -11.84 -27.62
N ALA A 75 13.23 -13.16 -27.49
CA ALA A 75 12.12 -13.90 -26.91
C ALA A 75 12.12 -13.88 -25.37
N ASP A 76 13.20 -13.41 -24.73
CA ASP A 76 13.19 -13.10 -23.30
C ASP A 76 12.52 -11.73 -23.10
N HIS A 77 11.33 -11.75 -22.55
CA HIS A 77 10.59 -10.56 -22.21
C HIS A 77 11.08 -10.04 -20.86
N LYS A 78 11.59 -8.81 -20.89
CA LYS A 78 12.45 -8.23 -19.86
C LYS A 78 12.30 -6.71 -19.83
N ASN A 79 12.53 -6.13 -18.67
CA ASN A 79 12.72 -4.70 -18.48
C ASN A 79 14.21 -4.44 -18.23
N GLY A 80 14.90 -3.87 -19.22
CA GLY A 80 16.35 -3.71 -19.17
C GLY A 80 17.11 -4.69 -20.06
N ALA A 81 18.24 -5.20 -19.59
CA ALA A 81 19.23 -5.95 -20.35
C ALA A 81 18.95 -7.46 -20.39
N GLN A 82 18.46 -8.06 -19.29
CA GLN A 82 18.16 -9.50 -19.24
C GLN A 82 17.11 -9.84 -18.18
N ALA A 83 16.41 -10.96 -18.35
CA ALA A 83 15.51 -11.53 -17.36
C ALA A 83 15.97 -12.96 -17.01
N ILE A 84 15.44 -13.55 -15.94
CA ILE A 84 15.68 -14.98 -15.67
C ILE A 84 14.69 -15.81 -16.48
N ARG A 85 15.20 -16.75 -17.27
CA ARG A 85 14.38 -17.71 -18.03
C ARG A 85 14.40 -19.07 -17.37
N LEU A 86 13.24 -19.47 -16.85
CA LEU A 86 12.96 -20.77 -16.24
C LEU A 86 12.45 -21.78 -17.26
N GLN A 87 12.73 -23.06 -17.05
CA GLN A 87 12.10 -24.19 -17.73
C GLN A 87 11.80 -25.31 -16.73
N GLN A 88 11.14 -26.39 -17.17
CA GLN A 88 10.87 -27.57 -16.35
C GLN A 88 10.26 -27.19 -14.99
N ALA A 89 10.86 -27.65 -13.89
CA ALA A 89 10.51 -27.30 -12.51
C ALA A 89 11.52 -26.31 -11.90
N GLY A 90 11.99 -25.37 -12.72
CA GLY A 90 13.07 -24.46 -12.36
C GLY A 90 12.76 -23.53 -11.19
N ARG A 91 13.85 -23.06 -10.58
CA ARG A 91 13.85 -22.30 -9.32
C ARG A 91 14.86 -21.17 -9.34
N LEU A 92 14.50 -20.07 -8.70
CA LEU A 92 15.38 -18.99 -8.28
C LEU A 92 15.33 -18.93 -6.76
N THR A 93 16.44 -19.25 -6.09
CA THR A 93 16.50 -19.32 -4.63
C THR A 93 17.48 -18.27 -4.11
N MET A 94 17.01 -17.34 -3.27
CA MET A 94 17.91 -16.42 -2.57
C MET A 94 18.85 -17.21 -1.65
N GLN A 95 20.14 -16.90 -1.69
CA GLN A 95 21.17 -17.46 -0.80
C GLN A 95 21.56 -16.52 0.34
N PHE A 96 20.79 -15.44 0.51
CA PHE A 96 20.94 -14.46 1.58
C PHE A 96 19.57 -14.17 2.20
N PHE A 97 19.58 -13.71 3.46
CA PHE A 97 18.37 -13.23 4.13
C PHE A 97 18.30 -11.71 4.04
N LEU A 98 17.10 -11.19 3.81
CA LEU A 98 16.76 -9.79 4.10
C LEU A 98 16.58 -9.67 5.60
N SER A 99 17.29 -8.75 6.25
CA SER A 99 17.30 -8.65 7.73
C SER A 99 15.99 -8.13 8.32
N ASN A 100 15.25 -7.31 7.56
CA ASN A 100 14.13 -6.50 8.06
C ASN A 100 12.76 -7.12 7.76
N GLY A 101 12.69 -8.43 7.49
CA GLY A 101 11.44 -9.08 7.09
C GLY A 101 10.90 -8.60 5.75
N ALA A 102 9.63 -8.91 5.50
CA ALA A 102 8.93 -8.52 4.30
C ALA A 102 7.44 -8.32 4.57
N ALA A 103 6.93 -7.13 4.22
CA ALA A 103 5.51 -6.82 4.14
C ALA A 103 4.92 -7.34 2.83
N THR A 104 5.50 -6.95 1.68
CA THR A 104 5.07 -7.38 0.35
C THR A 104 6.24 -7.83 -0.53
N VAL A 105 5.93 -8.64 -1.53
CA VAL A 105 6.85 -9.00 -2.62
C VAL A 105 6.15 -8.77 -3.95
N THR A 106 6.85 -8.17 -4.91
CA THR A 106 6.40 -8.05 -6.30
C THR A 106 7.41 -8.72 -7.23
N VAL A 107 6.91 -9.33 -8.30
CA VAL A 107 7.73 -10.03 -9.30
C VAL A 107 7.10 -9.82 -10.67
N GLN A 108 7.87 -9.38 -11.66
CA GLN A 108 7.41 -9.38 -13.03
C GLN A 108 7.57 -10.75 -13.68
N HIS A 109 6.62 -11.11 -14.54
CA HIS A 109 6.62 -12.39 -15.24
C HIS A 109 5.97 -12.30 -16.62
N ALA A 110 6.46 -13.11 -17.56
CA ALA A 110 5.92 -13.23 -18.92
C ALA A 110 6.24 -14.60 -19.51
N LEU A 111 5.49 -15.02 -20.53
CA LEU A 111 5.86 -16.17 -21.35
C LEU A 111 7.20 -15.90 -22.04
N TYR A 112 7.99 -16.94 -22.26
CA TYR A 112 9.11 -16.82 -23.18
C TYR A 112 8.59 -16.85 -24.63
N GLY A 113 8.73 -15.75 -25.35
CA GLY A 113 8.25 -15.62 -26.73
C GLY A 113 6.78 -16.03 -26.87
N THR A 114 6.56 -17.18 -27.50
CA THR A 114 5.22 -17.75 -27.74
C THR A 114 5.04 -19.14 -27.12
N ASP A 115 5.90 -19.50 -26.15
CA ASP A 115 5.76 -20.76 -25.40
C ASP A 115 4.38 -20.84 -24.71
N ALA A 116 3.94 -22.07 -24.40
CA ALA A 116 2.66 -22.30 -23.73
C ALA A 116 2.62 -21.71 -22.30
N SER A 117 1.40 -21.53 -21.77
CA SER A 117 1.15 -21.02 -20.43
C SER A 117 1.96 -21.75 -19.35
N SER A 118 2.50 -21.00 -18.39
CA SER A 118 3.27 -21.53 -17.26
C SER A 118 2.68 -21.07 -15.93
N SER A 119 2.65 -21.95 -14.95
CA SER A 119 2.34 -21.61 -13.55
C SER A 119 3.59 -21.59 -12.68
N TRP A 120 3.57 -20.74 -11.65
CA TRP A 120 4.65 -20.60 -10.66
C TRP A 120 4.12 -20.13 -9.29
N GLU A 121 4.96 -20.23 -8.26
CA GLU A 121 4.62 -19.89 -6.87
C GLU A 121 5.78 -19.15 -6.19
N LEU A 122 5.44 -18.25 -5.27
CA LEU A 122 6.39 -17.63 -4.35
C LEU A 122 6.43 -18.43 -3.03
N TRP A 123 7.64 -18.64 -2.51
CA TRP A 123 7.89 -19.31 -1.25
C TRP A 123 8.82 -18.46 -0.38
N ALA A 124 8.59 -18.46 0.94
CA ALA A 124 9.40 -17.76 1.92
C ALA A 124 10.01 -18.73 2.94
N GLN A 125 11.20 -18.40 3.41
CA GLN A 125 11.87 -19.07 4.52
C GLN A 125 12.27 -18.02 5.55
N PRO A 126 11.52 -17.88 6.66
CA PRO A 126 11.94 -17.05 7.78
C PRO A 126 13.16 -17.66 8.49
N GLN A 127 14.07 -16.81 8.95
CA GLN A 127 15.21 -17.20 9.79
C GLN A 127 14.73 -17.43 11.22
N THR A 128 14.19 -18.61 11.49
CA THR A 128 13.82 -19.02 12.86
C THR A 128 14.92 -19.88 13.49
N ALA A 129 15.06 -19.82 14.81
CA ALA A 129 16.07 -20.56 15.56
C ALA A 129 15.89 -22.09 15.52
N CYS A 130 14.73 -22.60 15.07
CA CYS A 130 14.29 -23.97 15.34
C CYS A 130 13.99 -24.83 14.10
N ASN A 131 14.09 -24.30 12.87
CA ASN A 131 14.07 -25.12 11.64
C ASN A 131 14.48 -24.29 10.41
N CYS A 132 15.77 -24.00 10.30
CA CYS A 132 16.43 -23.59 9.08
C CYS A 132 16.11 -24.60 7.95
N ASP A 133 15.36 -24.17 6.94
CA ASP A 133 15.04 -24.83 5.64
C ASP A 133 13.56 -25.19 5.41
N LYS A 134 12.66 -24.82 6.32
CA LYS A 134 11.23 -24.90 6.03
C LYS A 134 10.78 -23.72 5.16
N TRP A 135 10.45 -24.03 3.92
CA TRP A 135 9.80 -23.11 2.99
C TRP A 135 8.27 -23.17 3.14
N THR A 136 7.63 -22.01 3.19
CA THR A 136 6.17 -21.87 3.16
C THR A 136 5.73 -21.12 1.92
N LYS A 137 4.69 -21.60 1.25
CA LYS A 137 4.09 -20.92 0.10
C LYS A 137 3.50 -19.58 0.56
N VAL A 138 3.72 -18.54 -0.24
CA VAL A 138 3.20 -17.19 -0.02
C VAL A 138 2.16 -16.89 -1.10
N GLY A 139 0.94 -16.54 -0.70
CA GLY A 139 -0.16 -16.26 -1.61
C GLY A 139 -0.57 -17.43 -2.51
N GLY A 140 -1.25 -17.09 -3.62
CA GLY A 140 -1.76 -18.04 -4.60
C GLY A 140 -0.72 -18.49 -5.64
N THR A 141 -1.09 -19.49 -6.44
CA THR A 141 -0.31 -19.85 -7.65
C THR A 141 -0.58 -18.81 -8.74
N VAL A 142 0.48 -18.31 -9.37
CA VAL A 142 0.40 -17.37 -10.49
C VAL A 142 0.39 -18.14 -11.80
N PHE A 143 -0.50 -17.74 -12.72
CA PHE A 143 -0.57 -18.29 -14.08
C PHE A 143 -0.13 -17.24 -15.09
N THR A 144 1.01 -17.47 -15.71
CA THR A 144 1.52 -16.66 -16.81
C THR A 144 0.93 -17.17 -18.12
N THR A 145 0.18 -16.30 -18.81
CA THR A 145 -0.53 -16.63 -20.05
C THR A 145 -0.26 -15.66 -21.19
N THR A 146 0.57 -14.65 -20.95
CA THR A 146 0.84 -13.53 -21.86
C THR A 146 2.33 -13.30 -22.03
N SER A 147 2.73 -12.85 -23.22
CA SER A 147 4.09 -12.42 -23.57
C SER A 147 4.41 -10.99 -23.10
N THR A 148 3.43 -10.21 -22.64
CA THR A 148 3.69 -8.92 -22.00
C THR A 148 4.00 -9.15 -20.52
N LEU A 149 5.04 -8.48 -20.01
CA LEU A 149 5.38 -8.50 -18.58
C LEU A 149 4.19 -8.02 -17.74
N GLN A 150 3.85 -8.81 -16.74
CA GLN A 150 2.85 -8.52 -15.73
C GLN A 150 3.50 -8.59 -14.35
N ALA A 151 3.07 -7.72 -13.44
CA ALA A 151 3.50 -7.80 -12.04
C ALA A 151 2.54 -8.69 -11.24
N ALA A 152 3.10 -9.67 -10.54
CA ALA A 152 2.42 -10.39 -9.47
C ALA A 152 2.82 -9.77 -8.12
N ALA A 153 1.84 -9.44 -7.28
CA ALA A 153 2.05 -8.91 -5.94
C ALA A 153 1.57 -9.90 -4.87
N PHE A 154 2.35 -10.04 -3.80
CA PHE A 154 2.10 -10.96 -2.70
C PHE A 154 2.17 -10.22 -1.36
N THR A 155 1.12 -10.34 -0.55
CA THR A 155 1.17 -10.00 0.88
C THR A 155 1.93 -11.09 1.62
N VAL A 156 3.06 -10.74 2.22
CA VAL A 156 3.98 -11.68 2.89
C VAL A 156 3.82 -11.59 4.40
N ASN A 157 3.93 -10.38 4.95
CA ASN A 157 3.76 -10.06 6.37
C ASN A 157 4.60 -10.94 7.33
N ILE A 158 5.89 -11.13 7.02
CA ILE A 158 6.83 -11.92 7.82
C ILE A 158 7.82 -10.97 8.53
N PRO A 159 7.83 -10.90 9.86
CA PRO A 159 8.84 -10.16 10.62
C PRO A 159 10.17 -10.91 10.69
N GLY A 160 11.24 -10.16 10.97
CA GLY A 160 12.58 -10.72 11.15
C GLY A 160 13.16 -11.27 9.86
N ALA A 161 14.40 -11.76 9.91
CA ALA A 161 15.12 -12.05 8.69
C ALA A 161 14.42 -13.12 7.81
N VAL A 162 14.28 -12.89 6.51
CA VAL A 162 13.54 -13.77 5.58
C VAL A 162 14.21 -13.83 4.22
N LYS A 163 14.08 -14.96 3.52
CA LYS A 163 14.50 -15.11 2.12
C LYS A 163 13.44 -15.80 1.27
N PHE A 164 13.54 -15.67 -0.04
CA PHE A 164 12.51 -16.10 -0.99
C PHE A 164 13.01 -17.12 -2.02
N GLU A 165 12.07 -17.90 -2.54
CA GLU A 165 12.26 -18.81 -3.66
C GLU A 165 11.07 -18.71 -4.61
N ILE A 166 11.35 -18.54 -5.90
CA ILE A 166 10.37 -18.61 -6.98
C ILE A 166 10.43 -20.02 -7.57
N ARG A 167 9.28 -20.70 -7.65
CA ARG A 167 9.19 -22.07 -8.15
C ARG A 167 8.25 -22.16 -9.35
N LYS A 168 8.76 -22.55 -10.51
CA LYS A 168 7.88 -22.94 -11.63
C LYS A 168 7.22 -24.28 -11.31
N THR A 169 5.89 -24.34 -11.40
CA THR A 169 5.08 -25.53 -11.03
C THR A 169 4.51 -26.27 -12.23
N SER A 170 4.39 -25.60 -13.38
CA SER A 170 3.82 -26.16 -14.61
C SER A 170 4.63 -27.29 -15.26
N GLY A 171 5.90 -27.48 -14.84
CA GLY A 171 6.78 -28.50 -15.44
C GLY A 171 7.03 -28.28 -16.94
N GLY A 172 7.68 -29.25 -17.59
CA GLY A 172 7.80 -29.32 -19.05
C GLY A 172 8.69 -28.26 -19.71
N ALA A 173 8.77 -28.32 -21.04
CA ALA A 173 9.69 -27.49 -21.83
C ALA A 173 9.24 -26.03 -22.03
N ALA A 174 7.98 -25.70 -21.72
CA ALA A 174 7.49 -24.33 -21.81
C ALA A 174 8.23 -23.43 -20.81
N ARG A 175 8.79 -22.32 -21.31
CA ARG A 175 9.66 -21.42 -20.55
C ARG A 175 8.89 -20.20 -20.03
N LEU A 176 9.39 -19.68 -18.92
CA LEU A 176 8.83 -18.55 -18.16
C LEU A 176 9.93 -17.52 -17.93
N ASN A 177 9.68 -16.27 -18.26
CA ASN A 177 10.53 -15.15 -17.84
C ASN A 177 10.07 -14.64 -16.48
N ILE A 178 11.05 -14.38 -15.61
CA ILE A 178 10.93 -13.72 -14.31
C ILE A 178 11.86 -12.52 -14.33
N ASP A 179 11.35 -11.39 -13.90
CA ASP A 179 12.09 -10.13 -13.89
C ASP A 179 11.67 -9.23 -12.72
N ASP A 180 12.43 -8.18 -12.43
CA ASP A 180 12.10 -7.12 -11.46
C ASP A 180 11.50 -7.65 -10.15
N PHE A 181 12.32 -8.35 -9.34
CA PHE A 181 11.93 -8.83 -8.02
C PHE A 181 12.12 -7.72 -6.98
N ALA A 182 11.06 -7.35 -6.25
CA ALA A 182 11.13 -6.34 -5.20
C ALA A 182 10.43 -6.77 -3.92
N VAL A 183 10.98 -6.37 -2.77
CA VAL A 183 10.44 -6.59 -1.43
C VAL A 183 10.23 -5.25 -0.75
N THR A 184 9.05 -5.04 -0.18
CA THR A 184 8.85 -3.98 0.83
C THR A 184 9.14 -4.59 2.20
N PRO A 185 10.09 -4.07 2.99
CA PRO A 185 10.43 -4.66 4.28
C PRO A 185 9.26 -4.58 5.29
N PHE A 186 9.27 -5.47 6.28
CA PHE A 186 8.29 -5.48 7.36
C PHE A 186 8.49 -4.27 8.28
N GLY A 187 7.41 -3.70 8.82
CA GLY A 187 7.49 -2.55 9.74
C GLY A 187 7.87 -1.23 9.09
N VAL A 188 8.03 -1.18 7.77
CA VAL A 188 8.31 0.07 7.07
C VAL A 188 7.03 0.87 6.95
N THR A 189 6.97 1.96 7.69
CA THR A 189 5.98 3.02 7.50
C THR A 189 6.23 3.69 6.16
N ALA A 190 5.18 3.87 5.35
CA ALA A 190 5.31 4.70 4.16
C ALA A 190 5.72 6.12 4.58
N PRO A 191 6.50 6.84 3.75
CA PRO A 191 6.78 8.25 4.01
C PRO A 191 5.46 9.02 4.16
N SER A 192 5.29 9.70 5.29
CA SER A 192 4.16 10.58 5.55
C SER A 192 4.68 11.92 6.05
N GLU A 193 4.07 13.00 5.56
CA GLU A 193 4.28 14.31 6.16
C GLU A 193 3.44 14.43 7.43
N ASP A 194 4.06 14.94 8.49
CA ASP A 194 3.43 15.14 9.79
C ASP A 194 2.27 16.13 9.69
N ASN A 195 1.18 15.89 10.42
CA ASN A 195 -0.06 16.68 10.36
C ASN A 195 -0.70 16.76 8.95
N SER A 196 -0.23 15.98 7.97
CA SER A 196 -0.78 15.99 6.62
C SER A 196 -2.15 15.36 6.59
N HIS A 197 -3.08 15.95 5.85
CA HIS A 197 -4.41 15.37 5.65
C HIS A 197 -4.39 14.01 4.91
N LEU A 198 -3.26 13.64 4.31
CA LEU A 198 -3.02 12.34 3.69
C LEU A 198 -1.94 11.52 4.41
N ALA A 199 -1.59 11.85 5.66
CA ALA A 199 -0.56 11.13 6.41
C ALA A 199 -0.85 9.63 6.48
N LEU A 200 -2.12 9.25 6.61
CA LEU A 200 -2.53 7.84 6.71
C LEU A 200 -2.66 7.14 5.35
N GLY A 201 -2.29 7.81 4.26
CA GLY A 201 -2.33 7.26 2.91
C GLY A 201 -3.43 7.86 2.03
N ASN A 202 -3.51 7.35 0.80
CA ASN A 202 -4.45 7.79 -0.23
C ASN A 202 -5.41 6.64 -0.54
N PRO A 203 -6.64 6.63 0.03
CA PRO A 203 -7.46 5.41 0.09
C PRO A 203 -7.87 4.78 -1.23
N SER A 204 -7.82 5.55 -2.31
CA SER A 204 -8.20 5.09 -3.65
C SER A 204 -7.12 5.32 -4.69
N GLY A 205 -5.92 5.74 -4.29
CA GLY A 205 -4.89 6.20 -5.22
C GLY A 205 -5.36 7.38 -6.10
N ALA A 206 -6.16 8.29 -5.55
CA ALA A 206 -6.66 9.46 -6.26
C ALA A 206 -5.49 10.34 -6.77
N THR A 207 -5.63 10.90 -7.97
CA THR A 207 -4.61 11.77 -8.57
C THR A 207 -5.21 13.09 -9.03
N ALA A 208 -4.40 14.14 -9.13
CA ALA A 208 -4.82 15.42 -9.70
C ALA A 208 -4.85 15.41 -11.24
N ASP A 209 -4.94 14.23 -11.87
CA ASP A 209 -5.05 14.09 -13.33
C ASP A 209 -6.54 14.04 -13.73
N PRO A 210 -7.03 15.02 -14.52
CA PRO A 210 -8.43 15.06 -14.98
C PRO A 210 -8.86 13.85 -15.82
N SER A 211 -7.93 13.01 -16.27
CA SER A 211 -8.18 11.74 -16.95
C SER A 211 -8.82 10.69 -16.03
N TYR A 212 -8.76 10.90 -14.70
CA TYR A 212 -9.42 10.08 -13.68
C TYR A 212 -10.58 10.86 -13.02
N PRO A 213 -11.63 11.24 -13.77
CA PRO A 213 -12.64 12.19 -13.31
C PRO A 213 -13.50 11.68 -12.14
N ASN A 214 -13.49 10.37 -11.88
CA ASN A 214 -14.22 9.75 -10.78
C ASN A 214 -13.34 9.40 -9.58
N ASN A 215 -12.08 9.82 -9.59
CA ASN A 215 -11.13 9.62 -8.51
C ASN A 215 -10.11 10.78 -8.48
N TYR A 216 -10.62 12.00 -8.60
CA TYR A 216 -9.80 13.20 -8.78
C TYR A 216 -9.40 13.80 -7.44
N LEU A 217 -8.10 13.95 -7.20
CA LEU A 217 -7.56 14.49 -5.96
C LEU A 217 -7.65 16.02 -5.94
N LEU A 218 -8.38 16.55 -4.95
CA LEU A 218 -8.32 17.94 -4.54
C LEU A 218 -7.60 18.00 -3.19
N ASP A 219 -6.34 18.41 -3.22
CA ASP A 219 -5.54 18.64 -2.02
C ASP A 219 -5.66 20.11 -1.60
N LYS A 220 -6.36 20.38 -0.49
CA LYS A 220 -6.60 21.74 0.01
C LYS A 220 -5.92 21.89 1.37
N PRO A 221 -5.54 23.12 1.78
CA PRO A 221 -4.89 23.35 3.07
C PRO A 221 -5.70 22.95 4.30
N GLN A 222 -6.99 22.65 4.16
CA GLN A 222 -7.88 22.30 5.27
C GLN A 222 -8.28 20.82 5.28
N TYR A 223 -8.20 20.12 4.13
CA TYR A 223 -8.59 18.72 3.97
C TYR A 223 -8.24 18.25 2.55
N ALA A 224 -8.06 16.95 2.37
CA ALA A 224 -7.87 16.32 1.06
C ALA A 224 -9.15 15.58 0.61
N VAL A 225 -9.44 15.56 -0.68
CA VAL A 225 -10.66 14.95 -1.24
C VAL A 225 -10.33 14.09 -2.45
N SER A 226 -10.83 12.85 -2.50
CA SER A 226 -11.10 12.19 -3.78
C SER A 226 -12.50 12.54 -4.23
N TYR A 227 -12.60 13.26 -5.33
CA TYR A 227 -13.87 13.71 -5.89
C TYR A 227 -14.32 12.84 -7.07
N SER A 228 -15.61 12.52 -7.11
CA SER A 228 -16.23 11.94 -8.29
C SER A 228 -17.08 12.97 -9.03
N ARG A 229 -16.62 13.34 -10.24
CA ARG A 229 -17.34 14.23 -11.15
C ARG A 229 -18.75 13.72 -11.44
N ASP A 230 -18.87 12.43 -11.75
CA ASP A 230 -20.14 11.87 -12.22
C ASP A 230 -21.14 11.66 -11.08
N ARG A 231 -20.66 11.51 -9.85
CA ARG A 231 -21.53 11.49 -8.66
C ARG A 231 -21.88 12.89 -8.13
N GLY A 232 -21.07 13.91 -8.44
CA GLY A 232 -21.21 15.24 -7.84
C GLY A 232 -20.93 15.26 -6.34
N THR A 233 -20.14 14.31 -5.83
CA THR A 233 -19.83 14.15 -4.39
C THR A 233 -18.41 13.58 -4.21
N PRO A 234 -17.78 13.74 -3.03
CA PRO A 234 -16.59 12.97 -2.67
C PRO A 234 -16.82 11.46 -2.70
N ASN A 235 -15.78 10.72 -3.07
CA ASN A 235 -15.62 9.31 -2.69
C ASN A 235 -15.22 9.23 -1.21
N TRP A 236 -14.23 10.04 -0.83
CA TRP A 236 -13.78 10.24 0.54
C TRP A 236 -13.20 11.64 0.72
N VAL A 237 -13.20 12.13 1.96
CA VAL A 237 -12.50 13.34 2.43
C VAL A 237 -11.68 12.95 3.66
N SER A 238 -10.42 13.36 3.68
CA SER A 238 -9.47 13.09 4.76
C SER A 238 -8.96 14.40 5.36
N TRP A 239 -8.84 14.46 6.68
CA TRP A 239 -8.27 15.61 7.37
C TRP A 239 -7.62 15.23 8.70
N HIS A 240 -6.58 15.98 9.03
CA HIS A 240 -5.99 16.02 10.36
C HIS A 240 -6.72 17.08 11.19
N LEU A 241 -6.84 16.88 12.50
CA LEU A 241 -7.45 17.83 13.41
C LEU A 241 -6.69 17.84 14.73
N ASP A 242 -6.19 19.02 15.09
CA ASP A 242 -5.60 19.29 16.40
C ASP A 242 -6.19 20.56 17.05
N ALA A 243 -5.57 21.01 18.13
CA ALA A 243 -5.97 22.24 18.80
C ALA A 243 -5.75 23.51 17.95
N SER A 244 -4.76 23.52 17.05
CA SER A 244 -4.39 24.69 16.23
C SER A 244 -5.42 24.99 15.14
N ASP A 245 -6.15 23.97 14.68
CA ASP A 245 -7.26 24.10 13.74
C ASP A 245 -8.50 24.78 14.33
N ARG A 246 -8.58 24.83 15.66
CA ARG A 246 -9.73 25.35 16.40
C ARG A 246 -9.45 26.72 16.99
N GLY A 247 -10.46 27.56 16.92
CA GLY A 247 -10.48 28.91 17.48
C GLY A 247 -11.91 29.39 17.72
N SER A 248 -12.08 30.70 17.77
CA SER A 248 -13.35 31.37 18.08
C SER A 248 -14.14 31.81 16.85
N VAL A 249 -13.68 31.49 15.64
CA VAL A 249 -14.37 31.90 14.41
C VAL A 249 -15.71 31.17 14.31
N GLY A 250 -16.78 31.97 14.23
CA GLY A 250 -18.13 31.46 14.00
C GLY A 250 -18.29 30.84 12.61
N ARG A 251 -19.32 30.02 12.47
CA ARG A 251 -19.70 29.37 11.21
C ARG A 251 -19.94 30.39 10.09
N GLN A 252 -19.42 30.13 8.89
CA GLN A 252 -19.57 31.05 7.74
C GLN A 252 -20.87 30.88 6.95
N ASP A 253 -21.43 29.67 6.89
CA ASP A 253 -22.68 29.34 6.17
C ASP A 253 -22.71 29.78 4.69
N ASN A 254 -21.53 29.92 4.07
CA ASN A 254 -21.35 30.43 2.71
C ASN A 254 -21.17 29.30 1.69
N PHE A 255 -22.16 28.40 1.62
CA PHE A 255 -22.22 27.30 0.66
C PHE A 255 -22.00 27.81 -0.77
N ARG A 256 -21.01 27.26 -1.47
CA ARG A 256 -20.66 27.70 -2.82
C ARG A 256 -20.01 26.59 -3.63
N ASN A 257 -20.16 26.70 -4.94
CA ASN A 257 -19.45 25.87 -5.89
C ASN A 257 -17.93 25.98 -5.72
N ASP A 258 -17.22 24.91 -6.05
CA ASP A 258 -15.76 24.91 -6.05
C ASP A 258 -15.23 25.24 -7.44
N THR A 259 -14.68 26.44 -7.59
CA THR A 259 -14.13 26.91 -8.87
C THR A 259 -12.78 26.31 -9.21
N SER A 260 -12.18 25.48 -8.33
CA SER A 260 -10.95 24.76 -8.64
C SER A 260 -11.17 23.44 -9.39
N LEU A 261 -12.43 23.05 -9.64
CA LEU A 261 -12.72 21.87 -10.46
C LEU A 261 -12.33 22.12 -11.92
N PRO A 262 -11.83 21.10 -12.65
CA PRO A 262 -11.44 21.23 -14.05
C PRO A 262 -12.52 21.85 -14.95
N ASP A 263 -12.08 22.59 -15.97
CA ASP A 263 -12.98 23.25 -16.91
C ASP A 263 -13.94 22.26 -17.57
N GLY A 264 -15.20 22.68 -17.70
CA GLY A 264 -16.28 21.88 -18.27
C GLY A 264 -16.91 20.87 -17.29
N TRP A 265 -16.35 20.66 -16.10
CA TRP A 265 -17.00 19.83 -15.09
C TRP A 265 -18.18 20.57 -14.45
N TYR A 266 -19.24 19.83 -14.15
CA TYR A 266 -20.35 20.39 -13.40
C TYR A 266 -19.90 20.73 -11.98
N GLN A 267 -19.98 22.00 -11.62
CA GLN A 267 -19.72 22.46 -10.26
C GLN A 267 -21.06 22.48 -9.50
N VAL A 268 -21.18 21.60 -8.51
CA VAL A 268 -22.39 21.52 -7.68
C VAL A 268 -22.64 22.87 -7.02
N GLN A 269 -23.87 23.35 -7.14
CA GLN A 269 -24.27 24.66 -6.64
C GLN A 269 -24.87 24.55 -5.24
N SER A 270 -24.87 25.65 -4.49
CA SER A 270 -25.55 25.68 -3.20
C SER A 270 -27.05 25.37 -3.34
N SER A 271 -27.68 25.73 -4.46
CA SER A 271 -29.09 25.46 -4.76
C SER A 271 -29.39 24.02 -5.17
N SER A 272 -28.38 23.18 -5.48
CA SER A 272 -28.56 21.80 -5.97
C SER A 272 -29.36 20.90 -4.99
N TYR A 273 -29.41 21.26 -3.71
CA TYR A 273 -30.06 20.48 -2.65
C TYR A 273 -31.45 21.04 -2.28
N THR A 274 -31.82 22.21 -2.80
CA THR A 274 -33.05 22.90 -2.43
C THR A 274 -34.29 22.05 -2.73
N GLY A 275 -35.15 21.87 -1.73
CA GLY A 275 -36.40 21.11 -1.85
C GLY A 275 -36.21 19.59 -1.92
N SER A 276 -34.98 19.07 -1.86
CA SER A 276 -34.70 17.63 -1.96
C SER A 276 -35.12 16.82 -0.74
N GLY A 277 -35.26 17.48 0.42
CA GLY A 277 -35.43 16.84 1.72
C GLY A 277 -34.13 16.32 2.36
N PHE A 278 -32.98 16.58 1.75
CA PHE A 278 -31.65 16.29 2.30
C PHE A 278 -30.93 17.57 2.72
N ASP A 279 -30.13 17.46 3.78
CA ASP A 279 -29.20 18.50 4.18
C ASP A 279 -27.96 18.51 3.27
N ARG A 280 -27.25 19.66 3.28
CA ARG A 280 -25.88 19.77 2.78
C ARG A 280 -24.94 19.22 3.85
N GLY A 281 -24.81 17.89 3.91
CA GLY A 281 -23.99 17.18 4.89
C GLY A 281 -22.52 17.42 4.61
N HIS A 282 -21.80 17.97 5.59
CA HIS A 282 -20.36 18.21 5.46
C HIS A 282 -19.60 16.89 5.59
N ASN A 283 -18.48 16.75 4.86
CA ASN A 283 -17.52 15.71 5.18
C ASN A 283 -16.56 16.18 6.28
N CYS A 284 -15.69 17.14 5.95
CA CYS A 284 -14.94 17.91 6.95
C CYS A 284 -15.87 18.97 7.57
N PRO A 285 -16.22 18.88 8.87
CA PRO A 285 -17.24 19.75 9.45
C PRO A 285 -16.70 21.13 9.78
N SER A 286 -17.57 22.13 9.69
CA SER A 286 -17.21 23.53 9.97
C SER A 286 -16.60 23.74 11.36
N ALA A 287 -17.04 22.99 12.37
CA ALA A 287 -16.56 23.11 13.75
C ALA A 287 -15.12 22.57 13.96
N ASP A 288 -14.56 21.87 12.98
CA ASP A 288 -13.18 21.38 12.98
C ASP A 288 -12.22 22.41 12.34
N ARG A 289 -12.74 23.52 11.80
CA ARG A 289 -11.95 24.57 11.15
C ARG A 289 -12.40 25.94 11.64
N THR A 290 -12.08 26.29 12.88
CA THR A 290 -12.49 27.56 13.50
C THR A 290 -11.32 28.48 13.87
N SER A 291 -10.11 28.16 13.43
CA SER A 291 -8.91 28.98 13.62
C SER A 291 -8.95 30.29 12.83
N THR A 292 -9.39 30.26 11.57
CA THR A 292 -9.52 31.44 10.71
C THR A 292 -10.83 31.43 9.92
N ARG A 293 -11.27 32.62 9.47
CA ARG A 293 -12.44 32.75 8.59
C ARG A 293 -12.26 31.98 7.29
N GLU A 294 -11.06 31.98 6.74
CA GLU A 294 -10.71 31.25 5.53
C GLU A 294 -10.84 29.74 5.70
N ASN A 295 -10.26 29.19 6.78
CA ASN A 295 -10.34 27.77 7.09
C ASN A 295 -11.79 27.33 7.28
N ASN A 296 -12.60 28.10 8.02
CA ASN A 296 -14.01 27.79 8.20
C ASN A 296 -14.78 27.85 6.88
N SER A 297 -14.56 28.92 6.09
CA SER A 297 -15.18 29.14 4.79
C SER A 297 -14.87 28.01 3.80
N ALA A 298 -13.67 27.42 3.86
CA ALA A 298 -13.29 26.31 3.00
C ALA A 298 -14.21 25.08 3.19
N THR A 299 -14.70 24.83 4.41
CA THR A 299 -15.61 23.70 4.68
C THR A 299 -16.97 23.79 3.97
N PHE A 300 -17.33 24.96 3.45
CA PHE A 300 -18.60 25.22 2.73
C PHE A 300 -18.51 25.06 1.20
N LEU A 301 -17.39 24.60 0.67
CA LEU A 301 -17.30 24.21 -0.74
C LEU A 301 -18.20 22.99 -1.00
N MET A 302 -18.96 22.99 -2.09
CA MET A 302 -19.86 21.88 -2.41
C MET A 302 -19.11 20.57 -2.74
N THR A 303 -17.81 20.65 -3.05
CA THR A 303 -16.91 19.49 -3.14
C THR A 303 -16.66 18.80 -1.80
N ASN A 304 -17.11 19.37 -0.67
CA ASN A 304 -17.09 18.77 0.66
C ASN A 304 -18.50 18.29 1.10
N MET A 305 -19.50 18.26 0.21
CA MET A 305 -20.89 17.99 0.57
C MET A 305 -21.40 16.64 0.03
N ILE A 306 -22.29 16.02 0.80
CA ILE A 306 -23.16 14.90 0.37
C ILE A 306 -24.62 15.18 0.72
N PRO A 307 -25.61 14.64 -0.03
CA PRO A 307 -27.01 14.63 0.40
C PRO A 307 -27.17 13.73 1.62
N GLN A 308 -27.34 14.34 2.80
CA GLN A 308 -27.42 13.60 4.07
C GLN A 308 -28.82 13.77 4.69
N ALA A 309 -29.40 12.67 5.15
CA ALA A 309 -30.70 12.68 5.80
C ALA A 309 -30.64 13.54 7.08
N PRO A 310 -31.62 14.42 7.35
CA PRO A 310 -31.56 15.34 8.49
C PRO A 310 -31.28 14.69 9.86
N ASN A 311 -31.92 13.57 10.20
CA ASN A 311 -31.63 12.90 11.49
C ASN A 311 -30.24 12.24 11.52
N ASN A 312 -29.73 11.79 10.37
CA ASN A 312 -28.35 11.32 10.29
C ASN A 312 -27.39 12.51 10.54
N ASN A 313 -27.52 13.60 9.77
CA ASN A 313 -26.66 14.78 9.84
C ASN A 313 -26.72 15.50 11.21
N GLN A 314 -27.92 15.88 11.65
CA GLN A 314 -28.11 16.81 12.78
C GLN A 314 -28.07 16.12 14.15
N LYS A 315 -28.13 14.79 14.19
CA LYS A 315 -28.10 14.01 15.43
C LYS A 315 -26.93 13.04 15.42
N THR A 316 -27.07 11.86 14.81
CA THR A 316 -26.08 10.78 14.87
C THR A 316 -24.69 11.25 14.48
N TRP A 317 -24.58 11.96 13.35
CA TRP A 317 -23.33 12.47 12.83
C TRP A 317 -22.76 13.60 13.68
N ALA A 318 -23.60 14.59 14.02
CA ALA A 318 -23.21 15.69 14.91
C ALA A 318 -22.73 15.20 16.29
N ASN A 319 -23.34 14.14 16.84
CA ASN A 319 -22.93 13.54 18.11
C ASN A 319 -21.54 12.90 18.00
N LEU A 320 -21.26 12.15 16.92
CA LEU A 320 -19.92 11.61 16.69
C LEU A 320 -18.90 12.75 16.52
N GLU A 321 -19.21 13.77 15.72
CA GLU A 321 -18.31 14.90 15.52
C GLU A 321 -18.00 15.65 16.81
N ASN A 322 -19.01 15.84 17.67
CA ASN A 322 -18.81 16.43 19.00
C ASN A 322 -17.89 15.56 19.86
N TYR A 323 -18.10 14.23 19.85
CA TYR A 323 -17.25 13.28 20.56
C TYR A 323 -15.80 13.30 20.04
N THR A 324 -15.59 13.34 18.72
CA THR A 324 -14.25 13.47 18.12
C THR A 324 -13.50 14.69 18.68
N ARG A 325 -14.19 15.82 18.87
CA ARG A 325 -13.56 17.04 19.39
C ARG A 325 -13.25 17.00 20.89
N THR A 326 -13.76 16.03 21.66
CA THR A 326 -13.42 15.91 23.10
C THR A 326 -12.02 15.35 23.34
N PHE A 327 -11.38 14.79 22.32
CA PHE A 327 -10.01 14.28 22.42
C PHE A 327 -8.97 15.41 22.42
N LEU A 328 -9.33 16.61 21.96
CA LEU A 328 -8.48 17.79 21.96
C LEU A 328 -8.49 18.48 23.34
N PRO A 329 -7.39 19.12 23.77
CA PRO A 329 -6.13 19.32 23.03
C PRO A 329 -5.08 18.23 23.26
N ASP A 330 -5.35 17.26 24.13
CA ASP A 330 -4.35 16.27 24.56
C ASP A 330 -3.97 15.28 23.44
N ASN A 331 -4.91 15.06 22.52
CA ASN A 331 -4.73 14.26 21.33
C ASN A 331 -4.89 15.12 20.07
N GLU A 332 -4.41 14.59 18.98
CA GLU A 332 -4.79 14.92 17.61
C GLU A 332 -5.58 13.75 17.02
N VAL A 333 -6.36 14.04 15.98
CA VAL A 333 -7.16 13.02 15.31
C VAL A 333 -7.03 13.10 13.81
N TYR A 334 -6.94 11.94 13.19
CA TYR A 334 -6.99 11.79 11.75
C TYR A 334 -8.34 11.22 11.38
N VAL A 335 -9.07 11.90 10.50
CA VAL A 335 -10.43 11.52 10.13
C VAL A 335 -10.51 11.31 8.63
N ILE A 336 -11.06 10.15 8.24
CA ILE A 336 -11.42 9.86 6.86
C ILE A 336 -12.93 9.59 6.85
N MET A 337 -13.66 10.33 6.02
CA MET A 337 -15.10 10.18 5.86
C MET A 337 -15.44 9.93 4.40
N GLY A 338 -16.48 9.14 4.14
CA GLY A 338 -17.03 9.03 2.80
C GLY A 338 -18.44 8.48 2.78
N SER A 339 -18.91 8.16 1.58
CA SER A 339 -20.24 7.62 1.36
C SER A 339 -20.29 6.69 0.15
N TYR A 340 -21.13 5.67 0.24
CA TYR A 340 -21.29 4.66 -0.82
C TYR A 340 -22.75 4.22 -0.99
N GLY A 341 -22.97 3.43 -2.04
CA GLY A 341 -24.30 3.00 -2.47
C GLY A 341 -25.14 4.15 -3.02
N VAL A 342 -26.37 3.83 -3.42
CA VAL A 342 -27.34 4.78 -3.98
C VAL A 342 -28.69 4.54 -3.31
N GLY A 343 -29.37 5.60 -2.90
CA GLY A 343 -30.74 5.53 -2.39
C GLY A 343 -30.87 5.82 -0.89
N GLY A 344 -30.88 7.09 -0.51
CA GLY A 344 -31.13 7.55 0.86
C GLY A 344 -32.59 7.97 1.07
N THR A 345 -32.97 8.23 2.34
CA THR A 345 -34.32 8.70 2.70
C THR A 345 -34.26 9.99 3.50
N GLY A 346 -34.52 11.11 2.82
CA GLY A 346 -34.61 12.45 3.40
C GLY A 346 -35.97 12.74 4.07
N SER A 347 -36.23 13.99 4.39
CA SER A 347 -37.48 14.43 5.06
C SER A 347 -38.73 14.30 4.19
N ASN A 348 -38.56 14.25 2.87
CA ASN A 348 -39.66 14.02 1.92
C ASN A 348 -40.14 12.54 1.92
N GLY A 349 -39.44 11.64 2.61
CA GLY A 349 -39.75 10.20 2.62
C GLY A 349 -39.38 9.50 1.30
N GLY A 350 -39.55 8.17 1.27
CA GLY A 350 -39.19 7.35 0.12
C GLY A 350 -37.67 7.22 -0.11
N VAL A 351 -37.29 6.46 -1.14
CA VAL A 351 -35.89 6.32 -1.56
C VAL A 351 -35.60 7.34 -2.67
N THR A 352 -34.63 8.20 -2.46
CA THR A 352 -34.13 9.16 -3.45
C THR A 352 -32.74 8.72 -3.89
N ASN A 353 -32.56 8.51 -5.20
CA ASN A 353 -31.29 8.08 -5.77
C ASN A 353 -30.38 9.25 -6.16
N THR A 354 -30.98 10.37 -6.59
CA THR A 354 -30.26 11.56 -7.04
C THR A 354 -31.04 12.82 -6.71
N VAL A 355 -30.32 13.93 -6.52
CA VAL A 355 -30.88 15.29 -6.47
C VAL A 355 -30.37 16.11 -7.66
N ASP A 356 -30.83 17.35 -7.77
CA ASP A 356 -30.37 18.31 -8.78
C ASP A 356 -30.46 17.79 -10.23
N GLN A 357 -31.64 17.29 -10.61
CA GLN A 357 -31.92 16.74 -11.93
C GLN A 357 -30.97 15.59 -12.33
N GLY A 358 -30.52 14.78 -11.36
CA GLY A 358 -29.66 13.63 -11.60
C GLY A 358 -28.16 13.92 -11.47
N ARG A 359 -27.76 15.17 -11.25
CA ARG A 359 -26.34 15.58 -11.23
C ARG A 359 -25.61 15.28 -9.93
N VAL A 360 -26.35 15.03 -8.84
CA VAL A 360 -25.77 14.71 -7.53
C VAL A 360 -26.38 13.41 -7.04
N THR A 361 -25.55 12.41 -6.81
CA THR A 361 -25.95 11.10 -6.29
C THR A 361 -26.25 11.20 -4.80
N VAL A 362 -27.35 10.59 -4.37
CA VAL A 362 -27.70 10.43 -2.95
C VAL A 362 -27.14 9.09 -2.47
N PRO A 363 -26.20 9.07 -1.51
CA PRO A 363 -25.67 7.83 -0.99
C PRO A 363 -26.71 7.12 -0.11
N ASN A 364 -26.65 5.79 -0.07
CA ASN A 364 -27.43 5.00 0.89
C ASN A 364 -26.70 4.88 2.25
N ARG A 365 -25.37 4.97 2.25
CA ARG A 365 -24.53 4.74 3.43
C ARG A 365 -23.51 5.86 3.60
N VAL A 366 -23.25 6.23 4.85
CA VAL A 366 -22.26 7.26 5.23
C VAL A 366 -21.37 6.69 6.32
N TRP A 367 -20.06 6.72 6.11
CA TRP A 367 -19.06 6.10 6.98
C TRP A 367 -17.97 7.08 7.38
N LYS A 368 -17.33 6.81 8.51
CA LYS A 368 -16.22 7.61 9.03
C LYS A 368 -15.27 6.73 9.84
N VAL A 369 -13.97 6.93 9.64
CA VAL A 369 -12.87 6.35 10.40
C VAL A 369 -12.12 7.47 11.10
N ILE A 370 -11.88 7.33 12.40
CA ILE A 370 -11.19 8.29 13.25
C ILE A 370 -10.05 7.56 13.96
N VAL A 371 -8.81 7.98 13.70
CA VAL A 371 -7.62 7.51 14.41
C VAL A 371 -7.24 8.56 15.46
N ILE A 372 -7.11 8.12 16.71
CA ILE A 372 -6.86 9.02 17.85
C ILE A 372 -5.42 8.81 18.35
N LEU A 373 -4.63 9.88 18.36
CA LEU A 373 -3.22 9.86 18.76
C LEU A 373 -2.96 10.96 19.79
N PRO A 374 -2.15 10.73 20.85
CA PRO A 374 -1.60 11.83 21.63
C PRO A 374 -0.90 12.84 20.69
N VAL A 375 -0.88 14.13 21.00
CA VAL A 375 -0.14 15.09 20.15
C VAL A 375 1.35 14.74 20.11
N GLY A 376 1.97 14.71 18.92
CA GLY A 376 3.41 14.50 18.76
C GLY A 376 3.85 14.56 17.29
N ASP A 377 5.12 14.27 17.03
CA ASP A 377 5.65 14.20 15.66
C ASP A 377 5.74 12.74 15.17
N ASN A 378 5.91 12.55 13.86
CA ASN A 378 6.02 11.25 13.17
C ASN A 378 4.75 10.40 13.31
N ASP A 379 3.60 10.98 13.01
CA ASP A 379 2.27 10.45 13.35
C ASP A 379 2.03 9.00 12.93
N VAL A 380 2.38 8.64 11.70
CA VAL A 380 2.22 7.27 11.17
C VAL A 380 3.00 6.26 12.00
N ALA A 381 4.21 6.59 12.45
CA ALA A 381 5.05 5.70 13.25
C ALA A 381 4.52 5.51 14.68
N ARG A 382 3.64 6.41 15.17
CA ARG A 382 3.02 6.32 16.49
C ARG A 382 1.74 5.49 16.48
N ILE A 383 1.22 5.16 15.31
CA ILE A 383 0.08 4.26 15.17
C ILE A 383 0.55 2.82 15.37
N THR A 384 -0.02 2.16 16.37
CA THR A 384 0.29 0.78 16.72
C THR A 384 -0.99 -0.03 16.81
N ALA A 385 -0.84 -1.35 16.99
CA ALA A 385 -1.95 -2.25 17.29
C ALA A 385 -2.82 -1.83 18.50
N ALA A 386 -2.32 -0.97 19.39
CA ALA A 386 -3.03 -0.48 20.57
C ALA A 386 -3.74 0.87 20.34
N THR A 387 -3.47 1.55 19.22
CA THR A 387 -4.09 2.84 18.89
C THR A 387 -5.61 2.68 18.77
N ARG A 388 -6.35 3.60 19.38
CA ARG A 388 -7.81 3.60 19.31
C ARG A 388 -8.24 4.13 17.94
N ILE A 389 -8.97 3.29 17.20
CA ILE A 389 -9.60 3.65 15.94
C ILE A 389 -11.10 3.44 16.07
N ILE A 390 -11.88 4.48 15.74
CA ILE A 390 -13.33 4.42 15.71
C ILE A 390 -13.76 4.40 14.25
N ALA A 391 -14.42 3.32 13.82
CA ALA A 391 -15.05 3.22 12.52
C ALA A 391 -16.56 3.08 12.69
N ILE A 392 -17.35 3.88 11.97
CA ILE A 392 -18.82 3.75 11.92
C ILE A 392 -19.31 3.70 10.47
N ASP A 393 -20.42 3.00 10.25
CA ASP A 393 -21.14 2.99 8.97
C ASP A 393 -22.66 3.05 9.19
N THR A 394 -23.25 4.16 8.75
CA THR A 394 -24.63 4.54 9.07
C THR A 394 -25.54 4.47 7.83
N PRO A 395 -26.82 4.07 7.99
CA PRO A 395 -27.80 4.27 6.94
C PRO A 395 -28.11 5.76 6.77
N ASN A 396 -28.17 6.25 5.52
CA ASN A 396 -28.51 7.63 5.20
C ASN A 396 -30.02 7.85 5.20
N THR A 397 -30.64 7.72 6.38
CA THR A 397 -32.09 7.71 6.54
C THR A 397 -32.53 8.49 7.77
N ASN A 398 -33.80 8.93 7.79
CA ASN A 398 -34.38 9.59 8.96
C ASN A 398 -34.84 8.62 10.08
N SER A 399 -34.85 7.31 9.86
CA SER A 399 -35.21 6.28 10.86
C SER A 399 -34.04 5.83 11.74
N ILE A 400 -32.88 6.48 11.62
CA ILE A 400 -31.66 6.14 12.35
C ILE A 400 -31.73 6.52 13.84
N SER A 401 -31.05 5.75 14.70
CA SER A 401 -30.77 6.07 16.10
C SER A 401 -29.81 7.26 16.19
N GLU A 402 -30.00 8.14 17.17
CA GLU A 402 -29.07 9.23 17.46
C GLU A 402 -27.78 8.77 18.17
N GLN A 403 -27.75 7.53 18.66
CA GLN A 403 -26.61 6.92 19.31
C GLN A 403 -25.64 6.40 18.24
N TRP A 404 -24.64 7.20 17.90
CA TRP A 404 -23.66 6.84 16.86
C TRP A 404 -22.93 5.52 17.16
N GLY A 405 -22.77 5.18 18.44
CA GLY A 405 -22.13 3.95 18.91
C GLY A 405 -22.81 2.66 18.44
N ASP A 406 -24.10 2.72 18.10
CA ASP A 406 -24.89 1.61 17.55
C ASP A 406 -24.43 1.21 16.14
N TYR A 407 -23.68 2.09 15.47
CA TYR A 407 -23.24 1.94 14.07
C TYR A 407 -21.75 1.63 13.95
N ARG A 408 -21.08 1.28 15.05
CA ARG A 408 -19.67 0.89 15.04
C ARG A 408 -19.46 -0.35 14.19
N THR A 409 -18.37 -0.33 13.43
CA THR A 409 -17.93 -1.39 12.54
C THR A 409 -16.40 -1.47 12.58
N SER A 410 -15.81 -2.38 11.81
CA SER A 410 -14.38 -2.44 11.58
C SER A 410 -14.01 -1.64 10.33
N VAL A 411 -12.75 -1.23 10.20
CA VAL A 411 -12.25 -0.58 8.97
C VAL A 411 -12.32 -1.57 7.80
N ASP A 412 -11.94 -2.83 8.01
CA ASP A 412 -12.06 -3.92 7.01
C ASP A 412 -13.47 -3.99 6.39
N ALA A 413 -14.52 -3.79 7.20
CA ALA A 413 -15.90 -3.85 6.71
C ALA A 413 -16.25 -2.65 5.83
N ILE A 414 -15.68 -1.47 6.10
CA ILE A 414 -15.82 -0.28 5.25
C ILE A 414 -15.05 -0.49 3.95
N GLU A 415 -13.82 -1.01 4.00
CA GLU A 415 -13.02 -1.34 2.83
C GLU A 415 -13.74 -2.37 1.94
N ALA A 416 -14.26 -3.45 2.53
CA ALA A 416 -15.03 -4.44 1.80
C ALA A 416 -16.28 -3.85 1.12
N ALA A 417 -16.91 -2.84 1.72
CA ALA A 417 -18.09 -2.18 1.16
C ALA A 417 -17.76 -1.13 0.08
N THR A 418 -16.55 -0.56 0.10
CA THR A 418 -16.17 0.60 -0.71
C THR A 418 -15.11 0.32 -1.77
N GLY A 419 -14.32 -0.73 -1.60
CA GLY A 419 -13.13 -1.03 -2.40
C GLY A 419 -11.94 -0.10 -2.13
N LEU A 420 -11.99 0.68 -1.04
CA LEU A 420 -10.88 1.52 -0.60
C LEU A 420 -9.86 0.70 0.22
N ASP A 421 -8.63 1.19 0.26
CA ASP A 421 -7.54 0.76 1.14
C ASP A 421 -7.30 1.89 2.14
N LEU A 422 -8.02 1.87 3.26
CA LEU A 422 -7.95 2.90 4.29
C LEU A 422 -6.70 2.67 5.14
N LEU A 423 -6.11 3.75 5.65
CA LEU A 423 -4.88 3.65 6.45
C LEU A 423 -3.69 3.02 5.69
N SER A 424 -3.71 3.08 4.35
CA SER A 424 -2.76 2.42 3.45
C SER A 424 -1.28 2.79 3.67
N ALA A 425 -0.98 3.87 4.40
CA ALA A 425 0.39 4.25 4.77
C ALA A 425 0.94 3.47 5.98
N LEU A 426 0.07 2.83 6.76
CA LEU A 426 0.47 2.00 7.89
C LEU A 426 1.17 0.72 7.41
N PRO A 427 2.12 0.17 8.19
CA PRO A 427 2.64 -1.17 7.92
C PRO A 427 1.51 -2.20 7.91
N LEU A 428 1.54 -3.17 6.99
CA LEU A 428 0.47 -4.16 6.80
C LEU A 428 0.14 -4.98 8.06
N GLU A 429 1.13 -5.22 8.92
CA GLU A 429 0.91 -5.88 10.22
C GLU A 429 0.13 -5.02 11.21
N VAL A 430 0.25 -3.69 11.12
CA VAL A 430 -0.51 -2.76 11.94
C VAL A 430 -1.92 -2.68 11.40
N GLN A 431 -2.07 -2.49 10.08
CA GLN A 431 -3.34 -2.53 9.34
C GLN A 431 -4.17 -3.76 9.73
N ALA A 432 -3.60 -4.97 9.55
CA ALA A 432 -4.24 -6.24 9.85
C ALA A 432 -4.77 -6.39 11.29
N VAL A 433 -4.23 -5.63 12.24
CA VAL A 433 -4.69 -5.64 13.63
C VAL A 433 -5.67 -4.52 13.92
N VAL A 434 -5.42 -3.31 13.44
CA VAL A 434 -6.25 -2.15 13.78
C VAL A 434 -7.52 -2.10 12.94
N GLU A 435 -7.48 -2.58 11.70
CA GLU A 435 -8.60 -2.51 10.76
C GLU A 435 -9.65 -3.59 11.00
N ALA A 436 -9.25 -4.74 11.54
CA ALA A 436 -10.13 -5.84 11.93
C ALA A 436 -10.93 -5.56 13.22
N LYS A 437 -10.51 -4.59 14.03
CA LYS A 437 -11.14 -4.30 15.32
C LYS A 437 -12.38 -3.44 15.16
N VAL A 438 -13.40 -3.74 15.96
CA VAL A 438 -14.53 -2.84 16.22
C VAL A 438 -14.28 -2.12 17.54
N ASP A 439 -14.31 -0.79 17.54
CA ASP A 439 -14.20 0.00 18.78
C ASP A 439 -15.27 -0.43 19.79
N ASN A 440 -14.87 -0.59 21.04
CA ASN A 440 -15.76 -0.86 22.17
C ASN A 440 -15.61 0.17 23.29
N GLY A 441 -14.92 1.29 23.01
CA GLY A 441 -14.70 2.35 23.98
C GLY A 441 -15.94 3.21 24.25
N PRO A 442 -15.79 4.25 25.07
CA PRO A 442 -16.86 5.19 25.40
C PRO A 442 -17.41 5.89 24.15
N THR A 443 -18.65 6.34 24.22
CA THR A 443 -19.35 7.01 23.11
C THR A 443 -19.84 8.42 23.44
N ASN A 444 -19.46 8.95 24.61
CA ASN A 444 -19.91 10.21 25.17
C ASN A 444 -18.84 10.90 26.01
#